data_AF-A0A814FZE8-F1
#
_entry.id   AF-A0A814FZE8-F1
#
_cell.length_a   1.000
_cell.length_b   1.000
_cell.length_c   1.000
_cell.angle_alpha   90.00
_cell.angle_beta   90.00
_cell.angle_gamma   90.00
#
_symmetry.space_group_name_H-M   'P 1'
#
loop_
_entity.id
_entity.type
_entity.pdbx_description
1 polymer ?
#
loop_
_entity_poly.entity_id
_entity_poly.type
_entity_poly.pdbx_seq_one_letter_code
_entity_poly.pdbx_strand_id
1 'polypeptide(L)'
;MIVYTQDGEWPSKWNIEENIYDKKFTFYELYKQHITSQQIYLWSASMDIAEQYQLYLNQILITNETLLTTQVSYNCTQSRFGSICQYSFDYYQPYYS
;
A
#
# COMPACT_ATOMS: atom_id res chain seq x y z
N MET A 1 -2.56 -27.63 37.23
CA MET A 1 -1.38 -26.76 37.05
C MET A 1 -1.87 -25.50 36.37
N ILE A 2 -1.76 -24.37 37.07
CA ILE A 2 -2.03 -23.04 36.51
C ILE A 2 -0.67 -22.46 36.16
N VAL A 3 -0.51 -21.98 34.93
CA VAL A 3 0.64 -21.18 34.52
C VAL A 3 0.12 -19.78 34.24
N TYR A 4 0.54 -18.81 35.05
CA TYR A 4 0.36 -17.39 34.76
C TYR A 4 1.60 -16.91 34.00
N THR A 5 1.41 -16.09 32.96
CA THR A 5 2.47 -15.20 32.49
C THR A 5 1.96 -13.76 32.47
N GLN A 6 2.79 -12.93 33.09
CA GLN A 6 2.78 -11.49 33.21
C GLN A 6 2.91 -10.80 31.85
N ASP A 7 2.24 -9.64 31.76
CA ASP A 7 2.54 -8.47 30.92
C ASP A 7 2.21 -8.55 29.42
N GLY A 8 1.40 -7.59 28.97
CA GLY A 8 0.86 -7.50 27.62
C GLY A 8 1.86 -7.08 26.57
N GLU A 9 2.34 -8.02 25.77
CA GLU A 9 2.89 -7.77 24.44
C GLU A 9 1.92 -8.35 23.41
N TRP A 10 1.32 -7.47 22.60
CA TRP A 10 0.69 -7.90 21.34
C TRP A 10 1.76 -8.59 20.50
N PRO A 11 1.46 -9.69 19.77
CA PRO A 11 2.42 -10.33 18.88
C PRO A 11 2.80 -9.34 17.79
N SER A 12 3.80 -8.52 18.07
CA SER A 12 4.29 -7.49 17.18
C SER A 12 5.24 -8.19 16.23
N LYS A 13 5.03 -7.93 14.94
CA LYS A 13 5.79 -8.43 13.80
C LYS A 13 5.25 -9.72 13.17
N TRP A 14 4.08 -9.60 12.55
CA TRP A 14 3.79 -10.39 11.35
C TRP A 14 4.88 -10.09 10.31
N ASN A 15 5.57 -11.11 9.81
CA ASN A 15 6.51 -10.95 8.70
C ASN A 15 5.69 -10.74 7.42
N ILE A 16 5.42 -9.48 7.10
CA ILE A 16 4.70 -9.13 5.90
C ILE A 16 5.68 -9.24 4.72
N GLU A 17 5.52 -10.27 3.89
CA GLU A 17 6.33 -10.45 2.69
C GLU A 17 5.83 -9.53 1.57
N GLU A 18 6.73 -8.73 1.01
CA GLU A 18 6.46 -7.92 -0.18
C GLU A 18 6.29 -8.85 -1.38
N ASN A 19 5.19 -8.67 -2.12
CA ASN A 19 4.95 -9.45 -3.32
C ASN A 19 5.80 -8.90 -4.48
N ILE A 20 6.74 -9.71 -4.96
CA ILE A 20 7.64 -9.34 -6.06
C ILE A 20 6.93 -9.06 -7.40
N TYR A 21 5.67 -9.46 -7.54
CA TYR A 21 4.88 -9.25 -8.76
C TYR A 21 4.17 -7.90 -8.79
N ASP A 22 3.99 -7.24 -7.64
CA ASP A 22 3.34 -5.94 -7.58
C ASP A 22 4.34 -4.84 -7.98
N LYS A 23 3.95 -3.98 -8.91
CA LYS A 23 4.82 -2.91 -9.38
C LYS A 23 4.83 -1.77 -8.38
N LYS A 24 6.01 -1.34 -7.95
CA LYS A 24 6.19 -0.16 -7.09
C LYS A 24 6.64 1.06 -7.88
N PHE A 25 6.11 2.21 -7.48
CA PHE A 25 6.41 3.50 -8.09
C PHE A 25 6.58 4.55 -7.01
N THR A 26 7.55 5.43 -7.19
CA THR A 26 7.65 6.67 -6.43
C THR A 26 6.57 7.66 -6.86
N PHE A 27 6.20 8.58 -5.99
CA PHE A 27 5.24 9.64 -6.32
C PHE A 27 5.71 10.50 -7.50
N TYR A 28 7.03 10.71 -7.63
CA TYR A 28 7.59 11.37 -8.81
C TYR A 28 7.33 10.60 -10.11
N GLU A 29 7.56 9.29 -10.12
CA GLU A 29 7.32 8.45 -11.29
C GLU A 29 5.83 8.42 -11.66
N LEU A 30 4.94 8.35 -10.66
CA LEU A 30 3.49 8.43 -10.86
C LEU A 30 3.07 9.77 -11.48
N TYR A 31 3.62 10.87 -10.99
CA TYR A 31 3.35 12.20 -11.53
C TYR A 31 3.83 12.34 -12.97
N LYS A 32 5.02 11.83 -13.28
CA LYS A 32 5.56 11.79 -14.65
C LYS A 32 4.69 10.97 -15.61
N GLN A 33 3.96 9.99 -15.08
CA GLN A 33 3.00 9.17 -15.82
C GLN A 33 1.57 9.75 -15.82
N HIS A 34 1.37 10.94 -15.25
CA HIS A 34 0.06 11.60 -15.12
C HIS A 34 -0.98 10.75 -14.37
N ILE A 35 -0.52 9.95 -13.41
CA ILE A 35 -1.42 9.17 -12.54
C ILE A 35 -2.10 10.10 -11.54
N THR A 36 -3.40 9.91 -11.33
CA THR A 36 -4.20 10.67 -10.37
C THR A 36 -4.30 9.95 -9.02
N SER A 37 -4.60 10.69 -7.94
CA SER A 37 -4.92 10.12 -6.62
C SER A 37 -6.08 9.14 -6.66
N GLN A 38 -7.08 9.39 -7.50
CA GLN A 38 -8.18 8.47 -7.74
C GLN A 38 -7.72 7.14 -8.35
N GLN A 39 -6.77 7.16 -9.28
CA GLN A 39 -6.20 5.92 -9.84
C GLN A 39 -5.43 5.13 -8.79
N ILE A 40 -4.68 5.80 -7.92
CA ILE A 40 -3.99 5.15 -6.78
C ILE A 40 -5.00 4.46 -5.85
N TYR A 41 -6.11 5.14 -5.53
CA TYR A 41 -7.19 4.55 -4.76
C TYR A 41 -7.80 3.32 -5.44
N LEU A 42 -8.00 3.36 -6.76
CA LEU A 42 -8.50 2.23 -7.55
C LEU A 42 -7.52 1.05 -7.63
N TRP A 43 -6.23 1.27 -7.37
CA TRP A 43 -5.23 0.20 -7.24
C TRP A 43 -5.27 -0.47 -5.85
N SER A 44 -6.34 -0.28 -5.08
CA SER A 44 -6.50 -0.87 -3.75
C SER A 44 -5.40 -0.47 -2.76
N ALA A 45 -4.71 0.65 -3.02
CA ALA A 45 -3.84 1.29 -2.04
C ALA A 45 -4.66 1.79 -0.85
N SER A 46 -4.01 1.96 0.30
CA SER A 46 -4.69 2.56 1.45
C SER A 46 -5.12 4.00 1.15
N MET A 47 -6.19 4.44 1.83
CA MET A 47 -6.68 5.82 1.74
C MET A 47 -5.57 6.82 2.06
N ASP A 48 -4.77 6.55 3.09
CA ASP A 48 -3.61 7.36 3.47
C ASP A 48 -2.62 7.59 2.31
N ILE A 49 -2.32 6.55 1.52
CA ILE A 49 -1.39 6.67 0.38
C ILE A 49 -2.00 7.52 -0.73
N ALA A 50 -3.29 7.34 -1.03
CA ALA A 50 -4.00 8.15 -2.01
C ALA A 50 -4.07 9.64 -1.60
N GLU A 51 -4.31 9.91 -0.32
CA GLU A 51 -4.33 11.27 0.24
C GLU A 51 -2.95 11.92 0.22
N GLN A 52 -1.91 11.20 0.64
CA GLN A 52 -0.53 11.68 0.57
C GLN A 52 -0.11 11.99 -0.87
N TYR A 53 -0.54 11.18 -1.84
CA TYR A 53 -0.26 11.45 -3.24
C TYR A 53 -1.01 12.69 -3.73
N GLN A 54 -2.26 12.93 -3.30
CA GLN A 54 -2.95 14.18 -3.60
C GLN A 54 -2.23 15.40 -2.99
N LEU A 55 -1.73 15.28 -1.76
CA LEU A 55 -0.91 16.33 -1.14
C LEU A 55 0.38 16.59 -1.93
N TYR A 56 1.04 15.53 -2.38
CA TYR A 56 2.20 15.63 -3.26
C TYR A 56 1.88 16.39 -4.55
N LEU A 57 0.80 16.02 -5.24
CA LEU A 57 0.36 16.70 -6.47
C LEU A 57 0.09 18.19 -6.22
N ASN A 58 -0.53 18.54 -5.10
CA ASN A 58 -0.79 19.94 -4.75
C ASN A 58 0.51 20.72 -4.48
N GLN A 59 1.51 20.09 -3.84
CA GLN A 59 2.77 20.72 -3.49
C GLN A 59 3.73 20.83 -4.67
N ILE A 60 3.90 19.77 -5.47
CA ILE A 60 4.86 19.75 -6.58
C ILE A 60 4.55 20.80 -7.64
N LEU A 61 3.26 21.12 -7.84
CA LEU A 61 2.79 22.18 -8.73
C LEU A 61 3.19 23.60 -8.25
N ILE A 62 3.49 23.76 -6.97
CA ILE A 62 3.79 25.06 -6.35
C ILE A 62 5.29 25.22 -6.11
N THR A 63 5.94 24.22 -5.51
CA THR A 63 7.30 24.36 -4.97
C THR A 63 8.37 23.63 -5.77
N ASN A 64 8.02 22.83 -6.79
CA ASN A 64 8.91 21.95 -7.56
C ASN A 64 9.75 20.93 -6.74
N GLU A 65 9.73 21.01 -5.41
CA GLU A 65 10.39 20.11 -4.47
C GLU A 65 9.44 19.79 -3.31
N THR A 66 9.36 18.52 -2.94
CA THR A 66 8.54 18.04 -1.81
C THR A 66 9.26 16.89 -1.10
N LEU A 67 9.02 16.75 0.21
CA LEU A 67 9.53 15.61 1.01
C LEU A 67 8.88 14.27 0.62
N LEU A 68 7.77 14.31 -0.12
CA LEU A 68 7.01 13.13 -0.55
C LEU A 68 7.50 12.57 -1.90
N THR A 69 8.49 13.19 -2.53
CA THR A 69 9.01 12.78 -3.86
C THR A 69 9.47 11.31 -3.88
N THR A 70 10.06 10.83 -2.78
CA THR A 70 10.55 9.46 -2.62
C THR A 70 9.53 8.50 -2.01
N GLN A 71 8.33 8.98 -1.66
CA GLN A 71 7.26 8.14 -1.14
C GLN A 71 6.83 7.12 -2.22
N VAL A 72 6.63 5.88 -1.80
CA VAL A 72 6.34 4.75 -2.70
C VAL A 72 4.86 4.37 -2.61
N SER A 73 4.28 4.04 -3.76
CA SER A 73 2.97 3.41 -3.88
C SER A 73 3.09 2.14 -4.71
N TYR A 74 2.26 1.16 -4.38
CA TYR A 74 2.19 -0.11 -5.10
C TYR A 74 0.96 -0.13 -6.00
N ASN A 75 1.16 -0.56 -7.23
CA ASN A 75 0.08 -0.90 -8.13
C ASN A 75 -0.29 -2.37 -7.86
N CYS A 76 -1.18 -2.57 -6.89
CA CYS A 76 -1.66 -3.89 -6.51
C CYS A 76 -2.56 -4.45 -7.60
N THR A 77 -2.25 -5.67 -8.05
CA THR A 77 -3.13 -6.41 -8.97
C THR A 77 -3.83 -7.57 -8.24
N GLN A 78 -4.93 -8.09 -8.80
CA GLN A 78 -5.58 -9.35 -8.35
C GLN A 78 -6.14 -9.35 -6.92
N SER A 79 -7.11 -8.48 -6.63
CA SER A 79 -7.85 -8.47 -5.35
C SER A 79 -6.95 -8.32 -4.11
N ARG A 80 -5.74 -7.79 -4.30
CA ARG A 80 -4.78 -7.47 -3.24
C ARG A 80 -4.96 -6.03 -2.79
N PHE A 81 -4.77 -5.80 -1.50
CA PHE A 81 -4.94 -4.50 -0.88
C PHE A 81 -3.99 -4.32 0.31
N GLY A 82 -3.91 -3.08 0.80
CA GLY A 82 -3.00 -2.68 1.86
C GLY A 82 -1.88 -1.79 1.36
N SER A 83 -1.06 -1.29 2.28
CA SER A 83 0.04 -0.35 1.98
C SER A 83 1.09 -0.91 1.02
N ILE A 84 1.28 -2.23 1.01
CA ILE A 84 2.25 -2.94 0.19
C ILE A 84 1.62 -4.17 -0.50
N CYS A 85 0.31 -4.12 -0.78
CA CYS A 85 -0.46 -5.23 -1.39
C CYS A 85 -0.42 -6.54 -0.58
N GLN A 86 -0.23 -6.45 0.74
CA GLN A 86 0.03 -7.60 1.60
C GLN A 86 -1.18 -8.48 1.89
N TYR A 87 -2.39 -7.97 1.69
CA TYR A 87 -3.61 -8.69 1.95
C TYR A 87 -4.26 -9.07 0.62
N SER A 88 -4.87 -10.24 0.55
CA SER A 88 -5.67 -10.68 -0.59
C SER A 88 -6.97 -11.28 -0.10
N PHE A 89 -8.02 -11.12 -0.89
CA PHE A 89 -9.16 -12.03 -0.77
C PHE A 89 -8.78 -13.34 -1.47
N ASP A 90 -8.67 -14.43 -0.72
CA ASP A 90 -8.60 -15.76 -1.33
C ASP A 90 -9.86 -15.95 -2.16
N TYR A 91 -9.72 -15.95 -3.48
CA TYR A 91 -10.77 -16.51 -4.33
C TYR A 91 -10.79 -18.00 -4.00
N TYR A 92 -11.71 -18.42 -3.14
CA TYR A 92 -12.13 -19.82 -3.08
C TYR A 92 -12.52 -20.19 -4.53
N GLN A 93 -11.61 -20.81 -5.28
CA GLN A 93 -12.02 -21.56 -6.45
C GLN A 93 -12.75 -22.79 -5.90
N PRO A 94 -14.07 -22.95 -6.12
CA PRO A 94 -14.72 -24.20 -5.82
C PRO A 94 -14.30 -25.19 -6.91
N TYR A 95 -13.05 -25.64 -6.92
CA TYR A 95 -12.71 -26.87 -7.60
C TYR A 95 -13.13 -28.01 -6.68
N TYR A 96 -14.39 -28.41 -6.79
CA TYR A 96 -14.77 -29.80 -6.61
C TYR A 96 -15.27 -30.31 -7.95
N SER A 97 -14.62 -31.39 -8.40
CA SER A 97 -14.90 -32.18 -9.60
C SER A 97 -16.21 -32.93 -9.49
#